data_AF-A0A0Q4I3W7-F1
#
_entry.id   AF-A0A0Q4I3W7-F1
#
_cell.length_a   1.000
_cell.length_b   1.000
_cell.length_c   1.000
_cell.angle_alpha   90.00
_cell.angle_beta   90.00
_cell.angle_gamma   90.00
#
_symmetry.space_group_name_H-M   'P 1'
#
loop_
_entity.id
_entity.type
_entity.pdbx_description
1 polymer ?
#
loop_
_entity_poly.entity_id
_entity_poly.type
_entity_poly.pdbx_seq_one_letter_code
_entity_poly.pdbx_strand_id
1 'polypeptide(L)'
;MQFLKTLFWALLVGVIVAFALNNMTMVPLKLWGTLYADVNLPLLLLVTFLAGFLPTFVALHLTRWRLRQRIVATDRTLADLHRVEATPTHAVDPAPTVTPGGIV
;
A
#
# COMPACT_ATOMS: atom_id res chain seq x y z
N MET A 1 -21.73 -8.45 -7.00
CA MET A 1 -20.94 -7.24 -7.38
C MET A 1 -19.77 -7.52 -8.34
N GLN A 2 -19.39 -8.77 -8.60
CA GLN A 2 -18.23 -9.09 -9.46
C GLN A 2 -18.57 -9.01 -10.96
N PHE A 3 -19.82 -9.35 -11.35
CA PHE A 3 -20.31 -9.26 -12.74
C PHE A 3 -20.24 -7.84 -13.32
N LEU A 4 -20.68 -6.82 -12.55
CA LEU A 4 -20.61 -5.42 -13.02
C LEU A 4 -19.17 -4.96 -13.23
N LYS A 5 -18.26 -5.38 -12.34
CA LYS A 5 -16.83 -5.10 -12.46
C LYS A 5 -16.24 -5.78 -13.69
N THR A 6 -16.57 -7.04 -13.96
CA THR A 6 -16.08 -7.75 -15.15
C THR A 6 -16.65 -7.18 -16.44
N LEU A 7 -17.94 -6.82 -16.46
CA LEU A 7 -18.57 -6.19 -17.62
C LEU A 7 -17.93 -4.83 -17.92
N PHE A 8 -17.69 -4.01 -16.90
CA PHE A 8 -17.01 -2.73 -17.06
C PHE A 8 -15.59 -2.90 -17.60
N TRP A 9 -14.82 -3.84 -17.04
CA TRP A 9 -13.46 -4.12 -17.53
C TRP A 9 -13.45 -4.67 -18.96
N ALA A 10 -14.39 -5.55 -19.31
CA ALA A 10 -14.52 -6.06 -20.67
C ALA A 10 -14.84 -4.92 -21.66
N LEU A 11 -15.77 -4.03 -21.31
CA LEU A 11 -16.10 -2.85 -22.12
C LEU A 11 -14.90 -1.92 -22.28
N LEU A 12 -14.20 -1.62 -21.18
CA LEU A 12 -13.03 -0.74 -21.19
C LEU A 12 -11.91 -1.31 -22.07
N VAL A 13 -11.59 -2.61 -21.93
CA VAL A 13 -10.60 -3.28 -22.78
C VAL A 13 -11.04 -3.27 -24.23
N GLY A 14 -12.33 -3.52 -24.50
CA GLY A 14 -12.89 -3.44 -25.85
C GLY A 14 -12.68 -2.06 -26.50
N VAL A 15 -12.93 -0.98 -25.77
CA VAL A 15 -12.69 0.40 -26.24
C VAL A 15 -11.20 0.65 -26.51
N ILE A 16 -10.31 0.23 -25.60
CA ILE A 16 -8.86 0.40 -25.78
C ILE A 16 -8.36 -0.35 -27.03
N VAL A 17 -8.80 -1.58 -27.23
CA VAL A 17 -8.41 -2.40 -28.39
C VAL A 17 -8.97 -1.79 -29.68
N ALA A 18 -10.25 -1.40 -29.70
CA ALA A 18 -10.86 -0.75 -30.86
C ALA A 18 -10.14 0.55 -31.23
N PHE A 19 -9.81 1.37 -30.23
CA PHE A 19 -9.00 2.58 -30.43
C PHE A 19 -7.63 2.23 -31.02
N ALA A 20 -6.93 1.25 -30.46
CA ALA A 20 -5.60 0.86 -30.94
C ALA A 20 -5.66 0.40 -32.40
N LEU A 21 -6.55 -0.55 -32.74
CA LEU A 21 -6.68 -1.08 -34.09
C LEU A 21 -7.05 -0.01 -35.12
N ASN A 22 -7.96 0.91 -34.76
CA ASN A 22 -8.39 1.98 -35.66
C ASN A 22 -7.36 3.11 -35.81
N ASN A 23 -6.44 3.26 -34.84
CA ASN A 23 -5.47 4.35 -34.81
C ASN A 23 -4.03 3.84 -34.92
N MET A 24 -3.77 2.86 -35.78
CA MET A 24 -2.40 2.42 -36.13
C MET A 24 -1.70 3.41 -37.07
N THR A 25 -1.67 4.68 -36.67
CA THR A 25 -1.01 5.75 -37.40
C THR A 25 0.42 5.92 -36.91
N MET A 26 1.36 5.96 -37.85
CA MET A 26 2.77 6.22 -37.56
C MET A 26 2.95 7.71 -37.28
N VAL A 27 3.47 8.03 -36.11
CA VAL A 27 3.76 9.41 -35.71
C VAL A 27 5.28 9.56 -35.58
N PRO A 28 5.90 10.46 -36.35
CA PRO A 28 7.34 10.71 -36.26
C PRO A 28 7.66 11.52 -35.00
N LEU A 29 8.40 10.93 -34.07
CA LEU A 29 8.92 11.62 -32.90
C LEU A 29 10.33 12.14 -33.16
N LYS A 30 10.49 13.46 -33.11
CA LYS A 30 11.80 14.09 -33.15
C LYS A 30 12.52 13.89 -31.82
N LEU A 31 13.55 13.07 -31.82
CA LEU A 31 14.32 12.77 -30.61
C LEU A 31 15.44 13.80 -30.41
N TRP A 32 16.28 13.99 -31.44
CA TRP A 32 17.40 14.94 -31.37
C TRP A 32 17.91 15.29 -32.77
N GLY A 33 18.26 16.55 -33.04
CA GLY A 33 18.81 16.96 -34.34
C GLY A 33 17.93 16.54 -35.53
N THR A 34 18.43 15.60 -36.34
CA THR A 34 17.75 14.99 -37.50
C THR A 34 17.26 13.55 -37.23
N LEU A 35 17.32 13.09 -35.97
CA LEU A 35 16.84 11.75 -35.59
C LEU A 35 15.33 11.78 -35.33
N TYR A 36 14.61 10.95 -36.10
CA TYR A 36 13.18 10.72 -35.96
C TYR A 36 12.94 9.24 -35.63
N ALA A 37 12.06 8.98 -34.68
CA ALA A 37 11.58 7.65 -34.37
C ALA A 37 10.10 7.56 -34.71
N ASP A 38 9.75 6.66 -35.62
CA ASP A 38 8.36 6.43 -35.98
C ASP A 38 7.75 5.45 -34.99
N VAL A 39 6.70 5.90 -34.30
CA VAL A 39 6.01 5.11 -33.27
C VAL A 39 4.52 5.17 -33.54
N ASN A 40 3.85 4.03 -33.40
CA ASN A 40 2.39 3.97 -33.50
C ASN A 40 1.74 4.83 -32.41
N LEU A 41 0.73 5.60 -32.78
CA LEU A 41 -0.06 6.44 -31.88
C LEU A 41 -0.51 5.71 -30.58
N PRO A 42 -1.09 4.49 -30.62
CA PRO A 42 -1.51 3.80 -29.40
C PRO A 42 -0.33 3.45 -28.48
N LEU A 43 0.82 3.10 -29.05
CA LEU A 43 2.02 2.83 -28.26
C LEU A 43 2.56 4.11 -27.62
N LEU A 44 2.61 5.20 -28.36
CA LEU A 44 3.01 6.51 -27.84
C LEU A 44 2.10 6.96 -26.70
N LEU A 45 0.78 6.82 -26.87
CA LEU A 45 -0.21 7.13 -25.84
C LEU A 45 0.00 6.28 -24.59
N LEU A 46 0.24 4.97 -24.75
CA LEU A 46 0.51 4.08 -23.61
C LEU A 46 1.79 4.51 -22.86
N VAL A 47 2.87 4.79 -23.57
CA VAL A 47 4.16 5.18 -22.96
C VAL A 47 4.04 6.51 -22.22
N THR A 48 3.42 7.51 -22.82
CA THR A 48 3.21 8.83 -22.19
C THR A 48 2.29 8.74 -20.98
N PHE A 49 1.22 7.94 -21.06
CA PHE A 49 0.36 7.65 -19.92
C PHE A 49 1.14 6.97 -18.78
N LEU A 50 1.92 5.93 -19.08
CA LEU A 50 2.76 5.25 -18.10
C LEU A 50 3.79 6.21 -17.49
N ALA A 51 4.41 7.07 -18.28
CA ALA A 51 5.40 8.02 -17.79
C ALA A 51 4.81 8.97 -16.73
N GLY A 52 3.55 9.40 -16.89
CA GLY A 52 2.85 10.21 -15.88
C GLY A 52 2.25 9.40 -14.72
N PHE A 53 1.73 8.21 -15.01
CA PHE A 53 1.01 7.38 -14.04
C PHE A 53 1.94 6.58 -13.12
N LEU A 54 3.04 6.05 -13.62
CA LEU A 54 3.95 5.20 -12.86
C LEU A 54 4.54 5.89 -11.62
N PRO A 55 5.07 7.14 -11.68
CA PRO A 55 5.60 7.80 -10.49
C PRO A 55 4.54 8.06 -9.44
N THR A 56 3.34 8.49 -9.85
CA THR A 56 2.22 8.76 -8.93
C THR A 56 1.68 7.47 -8.30
N PHE A 57 1.59 6.39 -9.08
CA PHE A 57 1.19 5.08 -8.60
C PHE A 57 2.18 4.52 -7.56
N VAL A 58 3.48 4.58 -7.84
CA VAL A 58 4.53 4.13 -6.91
C VAL A 58 4.50 4.96 -5.62
N ALA A 59 4.39 6.29 -5.73
CA ALA A 59 4.29 7.17 -4.56
C ALA A 59 3.09 6.82 -3.68
N LEU A 60 1.91 6.63 -4.29
CA LEU A 60 0.70 6.24 -3.56
C LEU A 60 0.83 4.85 -2.92
N HIS A 61 1.45 3.90 -3.63
CA HIS A 61 1.66 2.55 -3.12
C HIS A 61 2.60 2.54 -1.91
N LEU A 62 3.73 3.26 -1.99
CA LEU A 62 4.69 3.40 -0.89
C LEU A 62 4.05 4.09 0.31
N THR A 63 3.25 5.12 0.08
CA THR A 63 2.53 5.83 1.15
C THR A 63 1.55 4.90 1.84
N ARG A 64 0.73 4.18 1.08
CA ARG A 64 -0.21 3.18 1.62
C ARG A 64 0.50 2.09 2.41
N TRP A 65 1.64 1.60 1.91
CA TRP A 65 2.45 0.60 2.60
C TRP A 65 3.00 1.14 3.93
N ARG A 66 3.57 2.34 3.92
CA ARG A 66 4.05 3.02 5.14
C ARG A 66 2.95 3.23 6.17
N LEU A 67 1.76 3.65 5.75
CA LEU A 67 0.63 3.85 6.64
C LEU A 67 0.19 2.54 7.29
N ARG A 68 0.14 1.44 6.52
CA ARG A 68 -0.17 0.10 7.05
C ARG A 68 0.86 -0.35 8.08
N GLN A 69 2.15 -0.14 7.81
CA GLN A 69 3.21 -0.48 8.77
C GLN A 69 3.10 0.31 10.07
N ARG A 70 2.76 1.60 9.99
CA ARG A 70 2.54 2.45 11.17
C ARG A 70 1.39 1.96 12.03
N ILE A 71 0.28 1.57 11.41
CA ILE A 71 -0.86 0.98 12.13
C ILE A 71 -0.42 -0.27 12.89
N VAL A 72 0.26 -1.21 12.21
CA VAL A 72 0.74 -2.46 12.84
C VAL A 72 1.73 -2.19 13.98
N ALA A 73 2.59 -1.18 13.84
CA ALA A 73 3.52 -0.80 14.91
C ALA A 73 2.77 -0.25 16.13
N THR A 74 1.80 0.64 15.93
CA THR A 74 0.95 1.18 17.00
C THR A 74 0.17 0.07 17.70
N ASP A 75 -0.44 -0.85 16.95
CA ASP A 75 -1.20 -1.97 17.51
C ASP A 75 -0.33 -2.85 18.43
N ARG A 76 0.93 -3.10 18.05
CA ARG A 76 1.88 -3.83 18.91
C ARG A 76 2.20 -3.07 20.19
N THR A 77 2.49 -1.78 20.09
CA THR A 77 2.77 -0.97 21.29
C THR A 77 1.58 -0.92 22.24
N LEU A 78 0.35 -0.83 21.72
CA LEU A 78 -0.86 -0.90 22.54
C LEU A 78 -1.03 -2.26 23.21
N ALA A 79 -0.78 -3.35 22.48
CA ALA A 79 -0.82 -4.70 23.04
C ALA A 79 0.22 -4.91 24.16
N ASP A 80 1.43 -4.37 23.99
CA ASP A 80 2.49 -4.44 25.01
C ASP A 80 2.15 -3.62 26.26
N LEU A 81 1.60 -2.40 26.10
CA LEU A 81 1.12 -1.59 27.24
C LEU A 81 0.00 -2.29 28.00
N HIS A 82 -0.98 -2.86 27.31
CA HIS A 82 -2.04 -3.65 27.94
C HIS A 82 -1.48 -4.90 28.65
N ARG A 83 -0.42 -5.54 28.12
CA ARG A 83 0.23 -6.68 28.78
C ARG A 83 0.99 -6.27 30.05
N VAL A 84 1.64 -5.12 30.05
CA VAL A 84 2.31 -4.57 31.25
C VAL A 84 1.28 -4.29 32.34
N GLU A 85 0.16 -3.64 32.00
CA GLU A 85 -0.95 -3.38 32.94
C GLU A 85 -1.59 -4.67 33.48
N ALA A 86 -1.70 -5.70 32.63
CA ALA A 86 -2.27 -6.99 33.02
C ALA A 86 -1.29 -7.91 33.77
N THR A 87 -0.03 -7.51 33.97
CA THR A 87 0.90 -8.29 34.81
C THR A 87 0.47 -8.11 36.27
N PRO A 88 -0.05 -9.16 36.94
CA PRO A 88 -0.51 -9.02 38.31
C PRO A 88 0.70 -8.81 39.21
N THR A 89 0.62 -7.79 40.06
CA THR A 89 1.39 -7.68 41.29
C THR A 89 1.10 -8.89 42.17
N HIS A 90 1.77 -10.01 41.93
CA HIS A 90 1.84 -11.13 42.86
C HIS A 90 3.30 -11.43 43.21
N ALA A 91 3.76 -10.71 44.22
CA ALA A 91 4.47 -11.30 45.34
C ALA A 91 4.08 -10.47 46.57
N VAL A 92 2.92 -10.81 47.17
CA VAL A 92 2.71 -10.54 48.58
C VAL A 92 3.75 -11.39 49.30
N ASP A 93 4.78 -10.75 49.80
CA ASP A 93 5.71 -11.35 50.75
C ASP A 93 4.88 -11.83 51.96
N PRO A 94 5.03 -13.08 52.44
CA PRO A 94 4.33 -13.50 53.63
C PRO A 94 4.86 -12.66 54.79
N ALA A 95 3.99 -11.84 55.38
CA ALA A 95 4.31 -10.98 56.50
C ALA A 95 5.04 -11.76 57.61
N PRO A 96 6.14 -11.23 58.19
CA PRO A 96 6.79 -11.87 59.31
C PRO A 96 5.80 -11.85 60.48
N THR A 97 5.37 -13.03 60.93
CA THR A 97 4.56 -13.21 62.13
C THR A 97 5.40 -12.80 63.34
N VAL A 98 5.23 -11.55 63.78
CA VAL A 98 5.69 -11.09 65.09
C VAL A 98 4.86 -11.84 66.14
N THR A 99 5.48 -12.85 66.76
CA THR A 99 4.93 -13.51 67.95
C THR A 99 5.15 -12.55 69.13
N PRO A 100 4.10 -12.04 69.80
CA PRO A 100 4.29 -11.26 71.00
C PRO A 100 4.71 -12.21 72.11
N GLY A 101 5.97 -12.14 72.52
CA GLY A 101 6.48 -12.83 73.70
C GLY A 101 5.69 -12.38 74.93
N GLY A 102 4.95 -13.33 75.49
CA GLY A 102 4.17 -13.16 76.71
C GLY A 102 5.05 -12.87 77.91
N ILE A 103 4.58 -11.92 78.71
CA ILE A 103 5.08 -11.52 80.01
C ILE A 103 4.74 -12.64 81.01
N VAL A 104 5.73 -13.30 81.61
CA VAL A 104 5.76 -13.77 83.02
C VAL A 104 7.21 -13.92 83.46
#